data_AF-A0A7V9FIE5-F1
#
_entry.id   AF-A0A7V9FIE5-F1
#
_cell.length_a   1.000
_cell.length_b   1.000
_cell.length_c   1.000
_cell.angle_alpha   90.00
_cell.angle_beta   90.00
_cell.angle_gamma   90.00
#
_symmetry.space_group_name_H-M   'P 1'
#
loop_
_entity.id
_entity.type
_entity.pdbx_description
1 polymer ?
#
loop_
_entity_poly.entity_id
_entity_poly.type
_entity_poly.pdbx_seq_one_letter_code
_entity_poly.pdbx_strand_id
1 'polypeptide(L)'
;MTDRPRLRSDLVLVEQSYRGEQSYIVKDPVTHKYFRFRPVEIAVMHSLDGQRTVDDAALALTDQGIGVSAAAIGKFAGKLKAMGLLERTLREQSILLMERLRAERRQRLGRGAFQGELLRMRWSIGDPDKFLDRTMPYLRFCFTRGFVLFSLALFAIYALVLAVRWPEFSGAL
;
A
#
# COMPACT_ATOMS: atom_id res chain seq x y z
N MET A 1 -19.33 -19.45 -26.83
CA MET A 1 -19.47 -18.79 -25.51
C MET A 1 -20.06 -17.40 -25.76
N THR A 2 -21.24 -17.06 -25.24
CA THR A 2 -21.98 -15.82 -25.62
C THR A 2 -21.49 -14.56 -24.91
N ASP A 3 -20.36 -14.64 -24.19
CA ASP A 3 -19.83 -13.50 -23.46
C ASP A 3 -19.28 -12.47 -24.46
N ARG A 4 -19.76 -11.23 -24.36
CA ARG A 4 -19.35 -10.09 -25.19
C ARG A 4 -18.57 -9.11 -24.31
N PRO A 5 -17.32 -9.43 -23.96
CA PRO A 5 -16.51 -8.58 -23.11
C PRO A 5 -16.31 -7.22 -23.79
N ARG A 6 -16.51 -6.16 -23.00
CA ARG A 6 -16.30 -4.78 -23.43
C ARG A 6 -15.20 -4.15 -22.58
N LEU A 7 -14.22 -3.54 -23.23
CA LEU A 7 -13.20 -2.75 -22.56
C LEU A 7 -13.83 -1.49 -21.94
N ARG A 8 -13.39 -1.12 -20.72
CA ARG A 8 -13.83 0.13 -20.09
C ARG A 8 -13.42 1.34 -20.93
N SER A 9 -14.36 2.26 -21.12
CA SER A 9 -14.18 3.48 -21.90
C SER A 9 -13.32 4.57 -21.22
N ASP A 10 -13.07 4.45 -19.91
CA ASP A 10 -12.27 5.42 -19.14
C ASP A 10 -10.76 5.11 -19.11
N LEU A 11 -10.32 4.01 -19.74
CA LEU A 11 -8.91 3.63 -19.78
C LEU A 11 -8.12 4.53 -20.72
N VAL A 12 -6.99 5.05 -20.23
CA VAL A 12 -6.07 5.86 -21.05
C VAL A 12 -4.94 4.97 -21.55
N LEU A 13 -4.85 4.79 -22.87
CA LEU A 13 -3.71 4.13 -23.52
C LEU A 13 -2.62 5.16 -23.85
N VAL A 14 -1.38 4.83 -23.49
CA VAL A 14 -0.18 5.59 -23.86
C VAL A 14 0.81 4.63 -24.49
N GLU A 15 1.21 4.92 -25.72
CA GLU A 15 2.29 4.19 -26.38
C GLU A 15 3.63 4.59 -25.75
N GLN A 16 4.46 3.59 -25.44
CA GLN A 16 5.79 3.80 -24.89
C GLN A 16 6.77 2.75 -25.42
N SER A 17 7.81 3.20 -26.12
CA SER A 17 8.94 2.33 -26.48
C SER A 17 9.79 2.05 -25.23
N TYR A 18 10.00 0.78 -24.90
CA TYR A 18 10.88 0.38 -23.81
C TYR A 18 11.95 -0.58 -24.34
N ARG A 19 13.23 -0.17 -24.24
CA ARG A 19 14.39 -0.95 -24.74
C ARG A 19 14.30 -1.31 -26.24
N GLY A 20 13.73 -0.43 -27.06
CA GLY A 20 13.59 -0.65 -28.50
C GLY A 20 12.39 -1.54 -28.91
N GLU A 21 11.66 -2.10 -27.94
CA GLU A 21 10.41 -2.82 -28.20
C GLU A 21 9.21 -1.91 -27.96
N GLN A 22 8.22 -1.97 -28.87
CA GLN A 22 6.94 -1.26 -28.70
C GLN A 22 6.18 -1.85 -27.52
N SER A 23 5.77 -1.00 -26.58
CA SER A 23 4.93 -1.37 -25.45
C SER A 23 3.86 -0.32 -25.22
N TYR A 24 2.75 -0.72 -24.62
CA TYR A 24 1.65 0.18 -24.32
C TYR A 24 1.39 0.16 -22.83
N ILE A 25 1.22 1.34 -22.24
CA ILE A 25 0.79 1.50 -20.85
C ILE A 25 -0.67 1.88 -20.83
N VAL A 26 -1.47 1.05 -20.15
CA VAL A 26 -2.87 1.32 -19.86
C VAL A 26 -2.98 1.85 -18.44
N LYS A 27 -3.48 3.08 -18.31
CA LYS A 27 -3.71 3.74 -17.02
C LYS A 27 -5.18 3.56 -16.62
N ASP A 28 -5.42 3.04 -15.42
CA ASP A 28 -6.75 3.02 -14.82
C ASP A 28 -6.93 4.29 -13.95
N PRO A 29 -7.81 5.23 -14.34
CA PRO A 29 -7.99 6.49 -13.61
C PRO A 29 -8.66 6.30 -12.25
N VAL A 30 -9.39 5.20 -12.04
CA VAL A 30 -10.13 4.94 -10.79
C VAL A 30 -9.23 4.27 -9.76
N THR A 31 -8.43 3.29 -10.18
CA THR A 31 -7.56 2.57 -9.25
C THR A 31 -6.13 3.10 -9.20
N HIS A 32 -5.79 4.07 -10.06
CA HIS A 32 -4.43 4.60 -10.27
C HIS A 32 -3.38 3.51 -10.54
N LYS A 33 -3.82 2.40 -11.15
CA LYS A 33 -2.94 1.29 -11.53
C LYS A 33 -2.48 1.45 -12.97
N TYR A 34 -1.25 0.98 -13.20
CA TYR A 34 -0.60 1.00 -14.51
C TYR A 34 -0.36 -0.44 -14.95
N PHE A 35 -0.81 -0.77 -16.15
CA PHE A 35 -0.61 -2.08 -16.75
C PHE A 35 0.18 -1.94 -18.03
N ARG A 36 1.15 -2.82 -18.22
CA ARG A 36 1.98 -2.85 -19.42
C ARG A 36 1.51 -3.98 -20.32
N PHE A 37 1.29 -3.66 -21.59
CA PHE A 37 0.85 -4.60 -22.61
C PHE A 37 1.79 -4.58 -23.82
N ARG A 38 1.80 -5.70 -24.53
CA ARG A 38 2.47 -5.86 -25.83
C ARG A 38 1.53 -5.42 -26.97
N PRO A 39 2.06 -5.12 -28.18
CA PRO A 39 1.24 -4.71 -29.32
C PRO A 39 0.15 -5.72 -29.68
N VAL A 40 0.48 -7.02 -29.62
CA VAL A 40 -0.48 -8.12 -29.84
C VAL A 40 -1.62 -8.08 -28.82
N GLU A 41 -1.32 -7.82 -27.55
CA GLU A 41 -2.33 -7.76 -26.48
C GLU A 41 -3.24 -6.54 -26.65
N ILE A 42 -2.70 -5.41 -27.13
CA ILE A 42 -3.49 -4.22 -27.47
C ILE A 42 -4.41 -4.48 -28.66
N ALA A 43 -3.96 -5.20 -29.68
CA ALA A 43 -4.82 -5.61 -30.79
C ALA A 43 -5.99 -6.48 -30.29
N VAL A 44 -5.74 -7.40 -29.35
CA VAL A 44 -6.82 -8.15 -28.69
C VAL A 44 -7.72 -7.22 -27.88
N MET A 45 -7.18 -6.28 -27.11
CA MET A 45 -8.00 -5.34 -26.33
C MET A 45 -8.93 -4.49 -27.21
N HIS A 46 -8.45 -4.04 -28.38
CA HIS A 46 -9.24 -3.31 -29.35
C HIS A 46 -10.30 -4.15 -30.07
N SER A 47 -10.22 -5.48 -30.06
CA SER A 47 -11.27 -6.32 -30.62
C SER A 47 -12.39 -6.63 -29.61
N LEU A 48 -12.20 -6.28 -28.33
CA LEU A 48 -13.16 -6.48 -27.23
C LEU A 48 -14.05 -5.25 -27.02
N ASP A 49 -14.87 -4.94 -28.02
CA ASP A 49 -15.77 -3.76 -28.02
C ASP A 49 -17.16 -4.04 -27.44
N GLY A 50 -17.45 -5.27 -26.98
CA GLY A 50 -18.77 -5.68 -26.50
C GLY A 50 -19.81 -6.02 -27.58
N GLN A 51 -19.45 -5.93 -28.86
CA GLN A 51 -20.31 -6.30 -29.99
C GLN A 51 -20.00 -7.70 -30.54
N ARG A 52 -18.71 -8.08 -30.56
CA ARG A 52 -18.22 -9.35 -31.12
C ARG A 52 -18.14 -10.42 -30.05
N THR A 53 -18.39 -11.67 -30.44
CA THR A 53 -18.08 -12.81 -29.56
C THR A 53 -16.57 -13.09 -29.58
N VAL A 54 -16.09 -13.85 -28.60
CA VAL A 54 -14.67 -14.25 -28.50
C VAL A 54 -14.21 -15.00 -29.75
N ASP A 55 -15.10 -15.81 -30.34
CA ASP A 55 -14.84 -16.57 -31.56
C ASP A 55 -14.73 -15.65 -32.79
N ASP A 56 -15.62 -14.66 -32.92
CA ASP A 56 -15.55 -13.65 -34.00
C ASP A 56 -14.32 -12.75 -33.88
N ALA A 57 -13.92 -12.41 -32.64
CA ALA A 57 -12.72 -11.65 -32.38
C ALA A 57 -11.45 -12.42 -32.79
N ALA A 58 -11.41 -13.74 -32.56
CA ALA A 58 -10.31 -14.60 -32.99
C ALA A 58 -10.19 -14.63 -34.52
N LEU A 59 -11.32 -14.78 -35.23
CA LEU A 59 -11.38 -14.73 -36.68
C LEU A 59 -10.86 -13.40 -37.23
N ALA A 60 -11.32 -12.28 -36.68
CA ALA A 60 -10.90 -10.95 -37.10
C ALA A 60 -9.39 -10.68 -36.87
N LEU A 61 -8.84 -11.18 -35.76
CA LEU A 61 -7.40 -11.06 -35.47
C LEU A 61 -6.56 -11.96 -36.38
N THR A 62 -7.09 -13.14 -36.74
CA THR A 62 -6.42 -14.06 -37.67
C THR A 62 -6.35 -13.45 -39.08
N ASP A 63 -7.42 -12.77 -39.51
CA ASP A 63 -7.46 -12.04 -40.79
C ASP A 63 -6.45 -10.88 -40.84
N GLN A 64 -6.14 -10.28 -39.68
CA GLN A 64 -5.09 -9.28 -39.51
C GLN A 64 -3.67 -9.86 -39.41
N GLY A 65 -3.51 -11.19 -39.57
CA GLY A 65 -2.22 -11.88 -39.49
C GLY A 65 -1.75 -12.22 -38.07
N ILE A 66 -2.61 -12.04 -37.05
CA ILE A 66 -2.29 -12.34 -35.65
C ILE A 66 -2.95 -13.67 -35.27
N GLY A 67 -2.18 -14.77 -35.30
CA GLY A 67 -2.66 -16.10 -34.96
C GLY A 67 -2.95 -16.28 -33.46
N VAL A 68 -4.12 -15.87 -32.98
CA VAL A 68 -4.57 -16.05 -31.59
C VAL A 68 -5.81 -16.95 -31.56
N SER A 69 -5.76 -18.01 -30.75
CA SER A 69 -6.91 -18.89 -30.58
C SER A 69 -8.01 -18.24 -29.73
N ALA A 70 -9.27 -18.56 -30.01
CA ALA A 70 -10.41 -18.09 -29.21
C ALA A 70 -10.27 -18.45 -27.71
N ALA A 71 -9.70 -19.60 -27.40
CA ALA A 71 -9.40 -20.00 -26.03
C ALA A 71 -8.38 -19.08 -25.33
N ALA A 72 -7.37 -18.61 -26.06
CA ALA A 72 -6.38 -17.65 -25.54
C ALA A 72 -7.02 -16.27 -25.30
N ILE A 73 -7.87 -15.81 -26.21
CA ILE A 73 -8.64 -14.56 -26.05
C ILE A 73 -9.57 -14.66 -24.84
N GLY A 74 -10.28 -15.77 -24.67
CA GLY A 74 -11.14 -16.00 -23.51
C GLY A 74 -10.37 -15.98 -22.18
N LYS A 75 -9.20 -16.63 -22.12
CA LYS A 75 -8.32 -16.56 -20.94
C LYS A 75 -7.82 -15.14 -20.69
N PHE A 76 -7.47 -14.41 -21.75
CA PHE A 76 -7.01 -13.01 -21.65
C PHE A 76 -8.13 -12.08 -21.17
N ALA A 77 -9.34 -12.20 -21.72
CA ALA A 77 -10.53 -11.50 -21.25
C ALA A 77 -10.83 -11.80 -19.77
N GLY A 78 -10.68 -13.06 -19.33
CA GLY A 78 -10.79 -13.42 -17.92
C GLY A 78 -9.74 -12.71 -17.03
N LYS A 79 -8.49 -12.59 -17.48
CA LYS A 79 -7.45 -11.82 -16.79
C LYS A 79 -7.79 -10.32 -16.74
N LEU A 80 -8.21 -9.73 -17.85
CA LEU A 80 -8.66 -8.33 -17.91
C LEU A 80 -9.85 -8.09 -16.97
N LYS A 81 -10.80 -9.04 -16.89
CA LYS A 81 -11.93 -9.02 -15.96
C LYS A 81 -11.45 -9.05 -14.51
N ALA A 82 -10.49 -9.89 -14.16
CA ALA A 82 -9.93 -9.95 -12.80
C ALA A 82 -9.18 -8.65 -12.43
N MET A 83 -8.45 -8.05 -13.38
CA MET A 83 -7.76 -6.77 -13.20
C MET A 83 -8.71 -5.57 -13.11
N GLY A 84 -9.96 -5.71 -13.55
CA GLY A 84 -10.98 -4.65 -13.52
C GLY A 84 -10.93 -3.70 -14.73
N LEU A 85 -10.33 -4.16 -15.83
CA LEU A 85 -10.19 -3.39 -17.08
C LEU A 85 -11.37 -3.57 -18.04
N LEU A 86 -12.18 -4.62 -17.87
CA LEU A 86 -13.44 -4.80 -18.61
C LEU A 86 -14.61 -4.13 -17.88
N GLU A 87 -15.60 -3.65 -18.64
CA GLU A 87 -16.87 -3.20 -18.10
C GLU A 87 -17.51 -4.34 -17.32
N ARG A 88 -17.85 -4.07 -16.07
CA ARG A 88 -18.58 -5.00 -15.22
C ARG A 88 -20.01 -4.55 -15.10
N THR A 89 -20.92 -5.50 -15.09
CA THR A 89 -22.33 -5.19 -14.78
C THR A 89 -22.43 -4.66 -13.34
N LEU A 90 -23.44 -3.82 -13.07
CA LEU A 90 -23.70 -3.27 -11.73
C LEU A 90 -23.80 -4.37 -10.65
N ARG A 91 -24.31 -5.55 -11.06
CA ARG A 91 -24.42 -6.73 -10.18
C ARG A 91 -23.05 -7.29 -9.80
N GLU A 92 -22.12 -7.39 -10.75
CA GLU A 92 -20.76 -7.87 -10.48
C GLU A 92 -19.96 -6.89 -9.60
N GLN A 93 -20.15 -5.58 -9.82
CA GLN A 93 -19.48 -4.56 -9.03
C GLN A 93 -19.94 -4.58 -7.56
N SER A 94 -21.24 -4.73 -7.32
CA SER A 94 -21.79 -4.83 -5.95
C SER A 94 -21.36 -6.11 -5.23
N ILE A 95 -21.28 -7.25 -5.92
CA ILE A 95 -20.78 -8.51 -5.34
C ILE A 95 -19.33 -8.36 -4.87
N LEU A 96 -18.46 -7.77 -5.70
CA LEU A 96 -17.05 -7.58 -5.34
C LEU A 96 -16.84 -6.56 -4.22
N LEU A 97 -17.65 -5.49 -4.18
CA LEU A 97 -17.61 -4.54 -3.08
C LEU A 97 -17.99 -5.23 -1.76
N MET A 98 -19.05 -6.04 -1.78
CA MET A 98 -19.47 -6.82 -0.62
C MET A 98 -18.42 -7.85 -0.20
N GLU A 99 -17.75 -8.49 -1.16
CA GLU A 99 -16.68 -9.44 -0.87
C GLU A 99 -15.46 -8.76 -0.24
N ARG A 100 -15.06 -7.58 -0.75
CA ARG A 100 -13.99 -6.76 -0.15
C ARG A 100 -14.35 -6.32 1.27
N LEU A 101 -15.57 -5.82 1.49
CA LEU A 101 -16.04 -5.42 2.83
C LEU A 101 -16.04 -6.61 3.80
N ARG A 102 -16.43 -7.81 3.34
CA ARG A 102 -16.39 -9.03 4.14
C ARG A 102 -14.95 -9.48 4.44
N ALA A 103 -14.04 -9.39 3.49
CA ALA A 103 -12.62 -9.68 3.71
C ALA A 103 -11.99 -8.72 4.73
N GLU A 104 -12.29 -7.42 4.60
CA GLU A 104 -11.80 -6.40 5.53
C GLU A 104 -12.37 -6.58 6.94
N ARG A 105 -13.67 -6.87 7.07
CA ARG A 105 -14.27 -7.23 8.37
C ARG A 105 -13.59 -8.46 8.97
N ARG A 106 -13.37 -9.51 8.19
CA ARG A 106 -12.67 -10.72 8.66
C ARG A 106 -11.23 -10.43 9.08
N GLN A 107 -10.52 -9.57 8.36
CA GLN A 107 -9.16 -9.18 8.74
C GLN A 107 -9.13 -8.32 10.02
N ARG A 108 -10.10 -7.42 10.20
CA ARG A 108 -10.26 -6.63 11.42
C ARG A 108 -10.64 -7.49 12.63
N LEU A 109 -11.49 -8.50 12.43
CA LEU A 109 -11.92 -9.44 13.48
C LEU A 109 -10.85 -10.51 13.79
N GLY A 110 -10.06 -10.92 12.79
CA GLY A 110 -9.03 -11.95 12.91
C GLY A 110 -7.69 -11.45 13.43
N ARG A 111 -7.42 -10.14 13.34
CA ARG A 111 -6.31 -9.50 14.06
C ARG A 111 -6.72 -9.35 15.53
N GLY A 112 -6.57 -10.41 16.31
CA GLY A 112 -6.62 -10.30 17.77
C GLY A 112 -5.67 -9.19 18.23
N ALA A 113 -6.06 -8.43 19.26
CA ALA A 113 -5.32 -7.27 19.77
C ALA A 113 -3.88 -7.56 20.24
N PHE A 114 -3.44 -8.81 20.18
CA PHE A 114 -2.23 -9.35 20.81
C PHE A 114 -1.39 -10.25 19.88
N GLN A 115 -1.44 -10.07 18.55
CA GLN A 115 -0.50 -10.78 17.67
C GLN A 115 0.79 -9.97 17.44
N GLY A 116 1.79 -10.20 18.29
CA GLY A 116 3.21 -10.06 17.95
C GLY A 116 3.82 -8.65 17.96
N GLU A 117 3.07 -7.60 18.28
CA GLU A 117 3.56 -6.22 18.28
C GLU A 117 4.07 -5.73 19.66
N LEU A 118 4.76 -6.56 20.46
CA LEU A 118 5.34 -6.06 21.72
C LEU A 118 6.33 -4.90 21.48
N LEU A 119 7.08 -4.97 20.37
CA LEU A 119 8.01 -3.92 19.91
C LEU A 119 7.33 -2.80 19.10
N ARG A 120 6.03 -2.93 18.79
CA ARG A 120 5.22 -1.90 18.13
C ARG A 120 3.99 -1.55 18.96
N MET A 121 4.06 -1.79 20.27
CA MET A 121 3.03 -1.35 21.19
C MET A 121 3.22 0.15 21.33
N ARG A 122 2.59 0.92 20.43
CA ARG A 122 2.53 2.37 20.56
C ARG A 122 1.50 2.67 21.63
N TRP A 123 1.96 2.69 22.87
CA TRP A 123 1.19 3.11 24.03
C TRP A 123 0.73 4.54 23.79
N SER A 124 -0.49 4.72 23.29
CA SER A 124 -1.18 6.00 23.29
C SER A 124 -1.67 6.22 24.72
N ILE A 125 -0.76 6.53 25.65
CA ILE A 125 -1.08 6.92 27.03
C ILE A 125 -1.70 8.31 26.97
N GLY A 126 -2.97 8.36 26.55
CA GLY A 126 -3.75 9.60 26.49
C GLY A 126 -3.07 10.76 25.78
N ASP A 127 -3.54 11.95 26.09
CA ASP A 127 -2.94 13.21 25.69
C ASP A 127 -1.76 13.50 26.63
N PRO A 128 -0.50 13.28 26.21
CA PRO A 128 0.67 13.39 27.09
C PRO A 128 0.81 14.81 27.67
N ASP A 129 0.32 15.82 26.96
CA ASP A 129 0.34 17.21 27.41
C ASP A 129 -0.51 17.40 28.66
N LYS A 130 -1.67 16.74 28.77
CA LYS A 130 -2.53 16.83 29.97
C LYS A 130 -1.89 16.20 31.20
N PHE A 131 -1.14 15.11 31.01
CA PHE A 131 -0.40 14.47 32.11
C PHE A 131 0.76 15.36 32.57
N LEU A 132 1.49 15.94 31.61
CA LEU A 132 2.58 16.86 31.90
C LEU A 132 2.06 18.12 32.61
N ASP A 133 0.98 18.73 32.12
CA ASP A 133 0.36 19.92 32.72
C ASP A 133 -0.12 19.66 34.16
N ARG A 134 -0.65 18.46 34.43
CA ARG A 134 -1.07 18.08 35.79
C ARG A 134 0.11 17.87 36.73
N THR A 135 1.27 17.43 36.23
CA THR A 135 2.47 17.17 37.04
C THR A 135 3.41 18.37 37.14
N MET A 136 3.30 19.32 36.20
CA MET A 136 4.06 20.57 36.14
C MET A 136 4.08 21.38 37.44
N PRO A 137 2.97 21.59 38.19
CA PRO A 137 3.01 22.38 39.42
C PRO A 137 3.89 21.74 40.51
N TYR A 138 3.98 20.42 40.56
CA TYR A 138 4.83 19.70 41.52
C TYR A 138 6.31 19.78 41.12
N LEU A 139 6.60 19.73 39.82
CA LEU A 139 7.96 19.81 39.28
C LEU A 139 8.51 21.24 39.23
N ARG A 140 7.68 22.27 39.42
CA ARG A 140 8.09 23.68 39.37
C ARG A 140 9.20 24.02 40.37
N PHE A 141 9.25 23.32 41.50
CA PHE A 141 10.33 23.45 42.48
C PHE A 141 11.70 23.10 41.88
N CYS A 142 11.78 22.04 41.08
CA CYS A 142 13.01 21.59 40.44
C CYS A 142 13.59 22.60 39.43
N PHE A 143 12.74 23.48 38.89
CA PHE A 143 13.16 24.54 37.95
C PHE A 143 13.47 25.88 38.62
N THR A 144 13.49 25.93 39.95
CA THR A 144 13.84 27.15 40.69
C THR A 144 15.36 27.35 40.65
N ARG A 145 15.82 28.60 40.51
CA ARG A 145 17.27 28.95 40.48
C ARG A 145 18.05 28.33 41.65
N GLY A 146 17.46 28.33 42.85
CA GLY A 146 18.08 27.73 44.03
C GLY A 146 18.27 26.21 43.92
N PHE A 147 17.27 25.48 43.41
CA PHE A 147 17.36 24.04 43.20
C PHE A 147 18.38 23.68 42.11
N VAL A 148 18.40 24.45 41.02
CA VAL A 148 19.37 24.26 39.93
C VAL A 148 20.79 24.49 40.43
N LEU A 149 21.04 25.57 41.19
CA LEU A 149 22.37 25.83 41.76
C LEU A 149 22.77 24.76 42.79
N PHE A 150 21.83 24.30 43.62
CA PHE A 150 22.07 23.21 44.56
C PHE A 150 22.40 21.90 43.85
N SER A 151 21.65 21.54 42.81
CA SER A 151 21.91 20.35 41.99
C SER A 151 23.27 20.46 41.29
N LEU A 152 23.61 21.62 40.74
CA LEU A 152 24.91 21.85 40.11
C LEU A 152 26.06 21.72 41.11
N ALA A 153 25.90 22.25 42.32
CA ALA A 153 26.87 22.09 43.40
C ALA A 153 27.03 20.61 43.79
N LEU A 154 25.93 19.86 43.91
CA LEU A 154 25.96 18.43 44.19
C LEU A 154 26.68 17.65 43.09
N PHE A 155 26.42 17.96 41.82
CA PHE A 155 27.13 17.37 40.69
C PHE A 155 28.62 17.72 40.68
N ALA A 156 28.98 18.96 41.02
CA ALA A 156 30.39 19.36 41.14
C ALA A 156 31.10 18.62 42.26
N ILE A 157 30.45 18.43 43.41
CA ILE A 157 30.97 17.61 44.52
C ILE A 157 31.14 16.16 44.06
N TYR A 158 30.15 15.59 43.38
CA TYR A 158 30.24 14.22 42.87
C TYR A 158 31.36 14.05 41.84
N ALA A 159 31.51 15.00 40.91
CA ALA A 159 32.60 15.01 39.94
C ALA A 159 33.98 15.12 40.63
N LEU A 160 34.07 15.91 41.70
CA LEU A 160 35.30 16.02 42.50
C LEU A 160 35.61 14.71 43.24
N VAL A 161 34.60 14.09 43.86
CA VAL A 161 34.76 12.77 44.49
C VAL A 161 35.18 11.73 43.47
N LEU A 162 34.57 11.73 42.28
CA LEU A 162 34.92 10.83 41.18
C LEU A 162 36.35 11.06 40.69
N ALA A 163 36.80 12.32 40.58
CA ALA A 163 38.17 12.64 40.20
C ALA A 163 39.20 12.20 41.25
N VAL A 164 38.87 12.36 42.54
CA VAL A 164 39.72 11.92 43.66
C VAL A 164 39.78 10.39 43.75
N ARG A 165 38.65 9.72 43.53
CA ARG A 165 38.52 8.25 43.54
C ARG A 165 38.85 7.61 42.18
N TRP A 166 39.21 8.40 41.18
CA TRP A 166 39.56 7.94 39.84
C TRP A 166 40.62 6.83 39.83
N PRO A 167 41.67 6.84 40.69
CA PRO A 167 42.64 5.76 40.75
C PRO A 167 42.00 4.41 41.12
N GLU A 168 41.04 4.40 42.06
CA GLU A 168 40.33 3.18 42.49
C GLU A 168 39.39 2.66 41.39
N PHE A 169 38.73 3.56 40.65
CA PHE A 169 37.91 3.20 39.49
C PHE A 169 38.75 2.69 38.31
N SER A 170 39.92 3.27 38.07
CA SER A 170 40.83 2.86 36.99
C SER A 170 41.55 1.54 37.24
N GLY A 171 41.68 1.12 38.51
CA GLY A 171 42.28 -0.16 38.89
C GLY A 171 41.29 -1.35 38.89
N ALA A 172 39.99 -1.09 38.77
CA ALA A 172 38.93 -2.11 38.74
C ALA A 172 38.42 -2.42 37.32
N LEU A 173 38.97 -1.75 36.29
CA LEU A 173 38.79 -2.04 34.86
C LEU A 173 39.97 -2.86 34.34
#